data_AF-W1YCI7-F1
#
_entry.id   AF-W1YCI7-F1
#
_cell.length_a   1.000
_cell.length_b   1.000
_cell.length_c   1.000
_cell.angle_alpha   90.00
_cell.angle_beta   90.00
_cell.angle_gamma   90.00
#
_symmetry.space_group_name_H-M   'P 1'
#
loop_
_entity.id
_entity.type
_entity.pdbx_description
1 polymer ?
#
loop_
_entity_poly.entity_id
_entity_poly.type
_entity_poly.pdbx_seq_one_letter_code
_entity_poly.pdbx_strand_id
1 'polypeptide(L)' 'SGQDGKETKELLALLRQLNSEGITILLITHDMEIMASECSRAIIMGNQTVAFDGSPEELFKKSTDELQDLGL' A
#
# COMPACT_ATOMS: atom_id res chain seq x y z
N SER A 1 9.02 20.22 1.83
CA SER A 1 9.33 20.89 0.55
C SER A 1 8.35 20.38 -0.50
N GLY A 2 7.82 21.22 -1.40
CA GLY A 2 6.90 20.75 -2.45
C GLY A 2 7.53 19.84 -3.51
N GLN A 3 8.82 19.50 -3.37
CA GLN A 3 9.59 18.66 -4.29
C GLN A 3 9.36 17.16 -4.01
N ASP A 4 9.30 16.77 -2.74
CA ASP A 4 9.18 15.37 -2.29
C ASP A 4 7.94 14.67 -2.87
N GLY A 5 6.82 15.40 -2.97
CA GLY A 5 5.57 14.89 -3.55
C GLY A 5 5.60 14.76 -5.08
N LYS A 6 6.41 15.55 -5.79
CA LYS A 6 6.57 15.44 -7.24
C LYS A 6 7.41 14.21 -7.59
N GLU A 7 8.53 14.04 -6.90
CA GLU A 7 9.44 12.89 -7.08
C GLU A 7 8.72 11.57 -6.78
N THR A 8 7.91 11.54 -5.71
CA THR A 8 7.08 10.39 -5.38
C THR A 8 6.10 10.04 -6.51
N LYS A 9 5.42 11.03 -7.10
CA LYS A 9 4.50 10.79 -8.22
C LYS A 9 5.19 10.24 -9.46
N GLU A 10 6.38 10.75 -9.79
CA GLU A 10 7.18 10.26 -10.92
C GLU A 10 7.63 8.81 -10.68
N LEU A 11 8.05 8.48 -9.45
CA LEU A 11 8.38 7.11 -9.06
C LEU A 11 7.16 6.18 -9.19
N LEU A 12 6.01 6.56 -8.63
CA LEU A 12 4.79 5.73 -8.72
C LEU A 12 4.34 5.54 -10.17
N ALA A 13 4.45 6.56 -11.02
CA ALA A 13 4.15 6.44 -12.44
C ALA A 13 5.07 5.43 -13.14
N LEU A 14 6.37 5.43 -12.83
CA LEU A 14 7.32 4.44 -13.32
C LEU A 14 6.97 3.02 -12.85
N LEU A 15 6.66 2.85 -11.55
CA LEU A 15 6.27 1.55 -11.00
C LEU A 15 5.00 1.02 -11.69
N ARG A 16 3.99 1.85 -11.92
CA ARG A 16 2.79 1.46 -12.67
C ARG A 16 3.11 0.98 -14.08
N GLN A 17 4.00 1.69 -14.79
CA GLN A 17 4.43 1.30 -16.14
C GLN A 17 5.12 -0.08 -16.11
N LEU A 18 6.08 -0.27 -15.21
CA LEU A 18 6.78 -1.55 -15.10
C LEU A 18 5.81 -2.69 -14.74
N ASN A 19 4.83 -2.44 -13.88
CA ASN A 19 3.81 -3.42 -13.55
C ASN A 19 2.92 -3.79 -14.76
N SER A 20 2.54 -2.81 -15.58
CA SER A 20 1.74 -3.07 -16.79
C SER A 20 2.51 -3.83 -17.87
N GLU A 21 3.85 -3.76 -17.84
CA GLU A 21 4.76 -4.59 -18.64
C GLU A 21 4.90 -6.03 -18.11
N GLY A 22 4.22 -6.37 -17.00
CA GLY A 22 4.19 -7.72 -16.42
C GLY A 22 5.20 -7.94 -15.29
N ILE A 23 5.90 -6.89 -14.83
CA ILE A 23 6.84 -6.99 -13.72
C ILE A 23 6.07 -7.01 -12.39
N THR A 24 6.37 -8.00 -11.55
CA THR A 24 5.84 -8.04 -10.18
C THR A 24 6.57 -7.02 -9.31
N ILE A 25 5.82 -6.18 -8.60
CA ILE A 25 6.37 -5.14 -7.72
C ILE A 25 5.94 -5.41 -6.29
N LEU A 26 6.91 -5.43 -5.38
CA LEU A 26 6.67 -5.42 -3.93
C LEU A 26 6.99 -4.02 -3.39
N LEU A 27 5.94 -3.26 -3.07
CA LEU A 27 6.07 -1.94 -2.47
C LEU A 27 5.94 -2.04 -0.95
N ILE A 28 6.95 -1.56 -0.23
CA ILE A 28 6.94 -1.48 1.24
C ILE A 28 6.74 -0.01 1.61
N THR A 29 5.59 0.31 2.19
CA THR A 29 5.24 1.68 2.59
C THR A 29 4.35 1.66 3.84
N HIS A 30 4.39 2.76 4.60
CA HIS A 30 3.42 3.06 5.66
C HIS A 30 2.36 4.09 5.19
N ASP A 31 2.49 4.60 3.97
CA ASP A 31 1.54 5.52 3.36
C ASP A 31 0.31 4.75 2.86
N MET A 32 -0.80 4.93 3.56
CA MET A 32 -2.07 4.26 3.26
C MET A 32 -2.73 4.80 1.99
N GLU A 33 -2.49 6.05 1.60
CA GLU A 33 -3.04 6.62 0.37
C GLU A 33 -2.39 5.96 -0.85
N ILE A 34 -1.06 5.82 -0.82
CA ILE A 34 -0.31 5.10 -1.86
C ILE A 34 -0.72 3.62 -1.89
N MET A 35 -0.83 2.95 -0.74
CA MET A 35 -1.27 1.56 -0.69
C MET A 35 -2.68 1.39 -1.29
N ALA A 36 -3.60 2.30 -0.96
CA ALA A 36 -4.96 2.27 -1.48
C ALA A 36 -5.05 2.51 -2.99
N SER A 37 -4.21 3.40 -3.54
CA SER A 37 -4.30 3.81 -4.95
C SER A 37 -3.42 2.99 -5.90
N GLU A 38 -2.33 2.40 -5.42
CA GLU A 38 -1.31 1.75 -6.26
C GLU A 38 -1.27 0.22 -6.16
N CYS A 39 -1.71 -0.35 -5.04
CA CYS A 39 -1.54 -1.77 -4.78
C CYS A 39 -2.82 -2.56 -5.09
N SER A 40 -2.64 -3.76 -5.67
CA SER A 40 -3.74 -4.71 -5.88
C SER A 40 -3.95 -5.65 -4.69
N ARG A 41 -2.92 -5.81 -3.85
CA ARG A 41 -2.91 -6.63 -2.63
C ARG A 41 -2.16 -5.88 -1.53
N ALA A 42 -2.69 -5.91 -0.32
CA ALA A 42 -2.11 -5.38 0.89
C ALA A 42 -1.77 -6.52 1.85
N ILE A 43 -0.57 -6.46 2.42
CA ILE A 43 -0.11 -7.37 3.47
C ILE A 43 0.30 -6.49 4.65
N ILE A 44 -0.38 -6.63 5.78
CA ILE A 44 -0.07 -5.88 7.00
C ILE A 44 0.68 -6.80 7.95
N MET A 45 1.86 -6.35 8.37
CA MET A 45 2.69 -7.05 9.34
C MET A 45 2.45 -6.46 10.72
N GLY A 46 1.98 -7.28 11.66
CA GLY A 46 1.67 -6.88 13.03
C GLY A 46 2.01 -7.99 14.01
N ASN A 47 2.53 -7.64 15.19
CA ASN A 47 2.87 -8.60 16.25
C ASN A 47 3.74 -9.79 15.77
N GLN A 48 4.72 -9.54 14.89
CA GLN A 48 5.60 -10.55 14.28
C GLN A 48 4.88 -11.56 13.37
N THR A 49 3.66 -11.25 12.95
CA THR A 49 2.82 -12.10 12.09
C THR A 49 2.25 -11.32 10.90
N VAL A 50 1.72 -12.03 9.92
CA VAL A 50 0.86 -11.44 8.89
C VAL A 50 -0.51 -11.21 9.52
N ALA A 51 -0.81 -9.97 9.85
CA ALA A 51 -2.03 -9.57 10.52
C ALA A 51 -3.19 -9.37 9.53
N PHE A 52 -2.87 -9.04 8.27
CA PHE A 52 -3.83 -8.98 7.18
C PHE A 52 -3.17 -9.37 5.85
N ASP A 53 -3.94 -10.02 4.99
CA ASP A 53 -3.54 -10.39 3.62
C ASP A 53 -4.79 -10.40 2.73
N GLY A 54 -4.91 -9.44 1.82
CA GLY A 54 -6.10 -9.26 0.98
C GLY A 54 -5.99 -8.04 0.07
N SER A 55 -7.08 -7.60 -0.51
CA SER A 55 -7.14 -6.35 -1.29
C SER A 55 -7.22 -5.12 -0.36
N PRO A 56 -6.77 -3.94 -0.82
CA PRO A 56 -7.00 -2.69 -0.09
C PRO A 56 -8.48 -2.44 0.19
N GLU A 57 -9.38 -2.78 -0.75
CA GLU A 57 -10.82 -2.63 -0.56
C GLU A 57 -11.35 -3.44 0.64
N GLU A 58 -10.88 -4.68 0.81
CA GLU A 58 -11.22 -5.51 1.96
C GLU A 58 -10.65 -4.95 3.27
N LEU A 59 -9.45 -4.37 3.23
CA LEU A 59 -8.84 -3.73 4.39
C LEU A 59 -9.68 -2.53 4.86
N PHE A 60 -10.08 -1.65 3.95
CA PHE A 60 -10.86 -0.43 4.28
C PHE A 60 -12.34 -0.70 4.60
N LYS A 61 -12.85 -1.91 4.37
CA LYS A 61 -14.16 -2.34 4.87
C LYS A 61 -14.16 -2.69 6.36
N LYS A 62 -12.98 -2.82 6.98
CA LYS A 62 -12.86 -3.11 8.41
C LYS A 62 -13.28 -1.92 9.26
N SER A 63 -13.74 -2.20 10.47
CA SER A 63 -14.05 -1.17 11.45
C SER A 63 -12.78 -0.42 11.89
N THR A 64 -12.95 0.80 12.40
CA THR A 64 -11.82 1.61 12.92
C THR A 64 -11.06 0.87 14.02
N ASP A 65 -11.75 0.14 14.89
CA ASP A 65 -11.13 -0.62 15.97
C ASP A 65 -10.26 -1.75 15.41
N GLU A 66 -10.73 -2.47 14.39
CA GLU A 66 -9.94 -3.50 13.71
C GLU A 66 -8.69 -2.93 13.01
N LEU A 67 -8.78 -1.72 12.44
CA LEU A 67 -7.62 -1.07 11.82
C LEU A 67 -6.58 -0.66 12.87
N GLN A 68 -7.02 -0.17 14.03
CA GLN A 68 -6.12 0.15 15.16
C GLN A 68 -5.40 -1.09 15.69
N ASP A 69 -6.09 -2.23 15.79
CA ASP A 69 -5.49 -3.50 16.21
C ASP A 69 -4.41 -3.99 15.21
N LEU A 70 -4.51 -3.58 13.94
CA LEU A 70 -3.52 -3.83 12.90
C LEU A 70 -2.35 -2.83 12.93
N GLY A 71 -2.38 -1.83 13.82
CA GLY A 71 -1.37 -0.78 13.92
C GLY A 71 -1.48 0.29 12.83
N LEU A 72 -2.67 0.44 12.23
CA LEU A 72 -2.99 1.43 11.20
C LEU A 72 -3.80 2.61 11.76
#